data_AF-A0A2A3D904-F1
#
_entry.id   AF-A0A2A3D904-F1
#
_cell.length_a   1.000
_cell.length_b   1.000
_cell.length_c   1.000
_cell.angle_alpha   90.00
_cell.angle_beta   90.00
_cell.angle_gamma   90.00
#
_symmetry.space_group_name_H-M   'P 1'
#
loop_
_entity.id
_entity.type
_entity.pdbx_description
1 polymer ?
#
loop_
_entity_poly.entity_id
_entity_poly.type
_entity_poly.pdbx_seq_one_letter_code
_entity_poly.pdbx_strand_id
1 'polypeptide(L)' 'MQKRKDLTIDEAIRDPMIRLVMKADGIDPNAFERMLRSRAAKQAPDDDVLPSFLEDSGSGRARRLRHFARPFGEASASW' A
#
# COMPACT_ATOMS: atom_id res chain seq x y z
N MET A 1 -3.72 -16.06 8.01
CA MET A 1 -4.47 -14.79 8.03
C MET A 1 -5.36 -14.75 6.79
N GLN A 2 -6.68 -14.96 6.90
CA GLN A 2 -7.57 -14.86 5.74
C GLN A 2 -7.53 -13.41 5.24
N LYS A 3 -7.18 -13.21 3.97
CA LYS A 3 -7.30 -11.89 3.34
C LYS A 3 -8.79 -11.53 3.38
N ARG A 4 -9.14 -10.50 4.15
CA ARG A 4 -10.50 -9.94 4.11
C ARG A 4 -10.69 -9.44 2.68
N LYS A 5 -11.79 -9.84 2.05
CA LYS A 5 -12.16 -9.30 0.74
C LYS A 5 -12.77 -7.93 1.00
N ASP A 6 -12.02 -6.90 0.62
CA ASP A 6 -12.53 -5.54 0.67
C ASP A 6 -13.61 -5.37 -0.41
N LEU A 7 -14.67 -4.63 -0.07
CA LEU A 7 -15.73 -4.31 -1.01
C LEU A 7 -15.23 -3.28 -2.02
N THR A 8 -15.54 -3.52 -3.29
CA THR A 8 -15.39 -2.48 -4.32
C THR A 8 -16.39 -1.35 -4.06
N ILE A 9 -16.13 -0.17 -4.62
CA ILE A 9 -17.04 0.98 -4.49
C ILE A 9 -18.46 0.58 -4.96
N ASP A 10 -18.58 -0.07 -6.11
CA ASP A 10 -19.89 -0.44 -6.67
C ASP A 10 -20.63 -1.52 -5.86
N GLU A 11 -19.89 -2.37 -5.14
CA GLU A 11 -20.48 -3.31 -4.17
C GLU A 11 -20.95 -2.58 -2.92
N ALA A 12 -20.17 -1.63 -2.40
CA ALA A 12 -20.55 -0.85 -1.24
C ALA A 12 -21.81 -0.01 -1.48
N ILE A 13 -21.97 0.56 -2.68
CA ILE A 13 -23.19 1.33 -3.05
C ILE A 13 -24.43 0.42 -3.14
N ARG A 14 -24.25 -0.84 -3.56
CA ARG A 14 -25.35 -1.81 -3.72
C ARG A 14 -25.62 -2.64 -2.47
N ASP A 15 -24.73 -2.59 -1.48
CA ASP A 15 -24.88 -3.34 -0.25
C ASP A 15 -26.13 -2.90 0.54
N PRO A 16 -27.03 -3.83 0.91
CA PRO A 16 -28.27 -3.50 1.60
C PRO A 16 -28.06 -2.82 2.96
N MET A 17 -27.01 -3.20 3.69
CA MET A 17 -26.73 -2.64 5.01
C MET A 17 -26.20 -1.22 4.91
N ILE A 18 -25.27 -0.99 4.00
CA ILE A 18 -24.74 0.35 3.74
C ILE A 18 -25.88 1.28 3.27
N ARG A 19 -26.73 0.84 2.34
CA ARG A 19 -27.88 1.65 1.88
C ARG A 19 -28.88 1.97 2.99
N LEU A 20 -29.10 1.05 3.92
CA LEU A 20 -29.98 1.28 5.07
C LEU A 20 -29.43 2.41 5.96
N VAL A 21 -28.13 2.37 6.26
CA VAL A 21 -27.45 3.40 7.07
C VAL A 21 -27.46 4.74 6.33
N MET A 22 -27.12 4.77 5.04
CA MET A 22 -27.17 5.99 4.24
C MET A 22 -28.54 6.65 4.26
N LYS A 23 -29.61 5.85 4.16
CA LYS A 23 -30.98 6.35 4.24
C LYS A 23 -31.29 6.92 5.63
N ALA A 24 -30.84 6.26 6.70
CA ALA A 24 -31.03 6.74 8.06
C ALA A 24 -30.35 8.11 8.29
N ASP A 25 -29.18 8.30 7.67
CA ASP A 25 -28.40 9.54 7.76
C ASP A 25 -28.76 10.60 6.69
N GLY A 26 -29.74 10.32 5.81
CA GLY A 26 -30.14 11.24 4.75
C GLY A 26 -29.10 11.46 3.65
N ILE A 27 -28.20 10.50 3.44
CA ILE A 27 -27.11 10.57 2.46
C ILE A 27 -27.60 10.08 1.08
N ASP A 28 -27.37 10.89 0.04
CA ASP A 28 -27.62 10.50 -1.36
C ASP A 28 -26.57 9.46 -1.84
N PRO A 29 -27.00 8.28 -2.34
CA PRO A 29 -26.13 7.28 -2.93
C PRO A 29 -25.15 7.81 -3.98
N ASN A 30 -25.61 8.69 -4.86
CA ASN A 30 -24.76 9.20 -5.94
C ASN A 30 -23.68 10.15 -5.40
N ALA A 31 -24.00 10.93 -4.37
CA ALA A 31 -23.05 11.81 -3.69
C ALA A 31 -21.96 10.99 -2.97
N PHE A 32 -22.37 9.93 -2.27
CA PHE A 32 -21.45 9.03 -1.57
C PHE A 32 -20.51 8.30 -2.55
N GLU A 33 -21.04 7.81 -3.67
CA GLU A 33 -20.26 7.18 -4.74
C GLU A 33 -19.22 8.14 -5.33
N ARG A 34 -19.61 9.38 -5.66
CA ARG A 34 -18.69 10.42 -6.14
C ARG A 34 -17.60 10.74 -5.11
N MET A 35 -17.95 10.81 -3.83
CA MET A 35 -16.99 11.01 -2.75
C MET A 35 -15.97 9.87 -2.69
N LEU A 36 -16.41 8.61 -2.74
CA LEU A 36 -15.53 7.45 -2.73
C LEU A 36 -14.60 7.43 -3.95
N ARG A 37 -15.12 7.69 -5.15
CA ARG A 37 -14.29 7.74 -6.37
C ARG A 37 -13.28 8.88 -6.33
N SER A 38 -13.65 10.07 -5.83
CA SER A 38 -12.72 11.18 -5.66
C SER A 38 -11.58 10.84 -4.70
N ARG A 39 -11.86 10.13 -3.60
CA ARG A 39 -10.81 9.69 -2.67
C ARG A 39 -9.93 8.60 -3.27
N ALA A 40 -10.52 7.63 -3.97
CA ALA A 40 -9.76 6.60 -4.68
C ALA A 40 -8.81 7.22 -5.71
N ALA A 41 -9.27 8.21 -6.47
CA ALA A 41 -8.44 8.93 -7.45
C ALA A 41 -7.26 9.67 -6.80
N LYS A 42 -7.43 10.21 -5.59
CA LYS A 42 -6.33 10.86 -4.82
C LYS A 42 -5.36 9.86 -4.19
N GLN A 43 -5.77 8.61 -4.04
CA GLN A 43 -5.02 7.56 -3.37
C GLN A 43 -4.34 6.62 -4.36
N ALA A 44 -4.76 6.64 -5.64
CA ALA A 44 -3.98 6.05 -6.71
C ALA A 44 -2.57 6.66 -6.65
N PRO A 45 -1.51 5.87 -6.41
CA PRO A 45 -0.16 6.38 -6.52
C PRO A 45 -0.01 6.95 -7.92
N ASP A 46 0.66 8.09 -8.05
CA ASP A 46 1.06 8.61 -9.35
C ASP A 46 1.80 7.47 -10.08
N ASP A 47 1.17 6.92 -11.12
CA ASP A 47 1.65 5.79 -11.93
C ASP A 47 2.90 6.17 -12.78
N ASP A 48 3.65 7.21 -12.39
CA ASP A 48 4.94 7.60 -12.96
C ASP A 48 6.14 7.14 -12.12
N VAL A 49 5.95 6.38 -11.03
CA VAL A 49 7.05 5.62 -10.44
C VAL A 49 7.07 4.22 -11.04
N LEU A 50 7.51 4.15 -12.30
CA LEU A 50 8.06 2.92 -12.87
C LEU A 50 9.06 2.34 -11.85
N PRO A 51 8.97 1.05 -11.47
CA PRO A 51 10.05 0.44 -10.72
C PRO A 51 11.28 0.49 -11.63
N SER A 52 12.30 1.28 -11.27
CA SER A 52 13.59 1.38 -11.97
C SER A 52 14.43 0.09 -11.94
N PHE A 53 13.77 -1.06 -11.73
CA PHE A 53 14.39 -2.37 -11.67
C PHE A 53 14.41 -3.11 -13.01
N LEU A 54 13.97 -2.45 -14.09
CA LEU A 54 14.03 -2.99 -15.46
C LEU A 54 14.98 -2.22 -16.39
N GLU A 55 15.97 -1.51 -15.85
CA GLU A 55 17.13 -1.00 -16.61
C GLU A 55 18.44 -1.46 -15.95
N ASP A 56 18.71 -2.76 -15.95
CA ASP A 56 20.10 -3.25 -16.04
C ASP A 56 20.12 -4.66 -16.66
N SER A 57 19.60 -4.77 -17.87
CA SER A 57 20.00 -5.87 -18.76
C SER A 57 21.25 -5.44 -19.51
N GLY A 58 22.39 -5.56 -18.84
CA GLY A 58 23.66 -5.83 -19.48
C GLY A 58 24.66 -4.68 -19.51
N SER A 59 25.44 -4.54 -18.44
CA SER A 59 26.87 -4.22 -18.61
C SER A 59 27.68 -4.66 -17.40
N GLY A 60 28.35 -5.81 -17.56
CA GLY A 60 29.27 -6.33 -16.56
C GLY A 60 30.34 -5.31 -16.18
N ARG A 61 30.50 -5.04 -14.88
CA ARG A 61 31.79 -4.68 -14.32
C ARG A 61 31.81 -4.95 -12.82
N ALA A 62 32.56 -5.98 -12.46
CA ALA A 62 32.94 -6.31 -11.09
C ALA A 62 33.34 -5.05 -10.30
N ARG A 63 32.64 -4.79 -9.19
CA ARG A 63 33.11 -3.84 -8.18
C ARG A 63 33.03 -4.47 -6.79
N ARG A 64 34.22 -4.80 -6.33
CA ARG A 64 34.61 -5.49 -5.09
C ARG A 64 33.82 -5.02 -3.86
N LEU A 65 33.08 -5.94 -3.26
CA LEU A 65 32.53 -5.79 -1.91
C LEU A 65 33.71 -5.91 -0.92
N ARG A 66 34.15 -4.79 -0.34
CA ARG A 66 35.08 -4.83 0.79
C ARG A 66 34.27 -4.95 2.07
N HIS A 67 34.23 -6.16 2.61
CA HIS A 67 33.75 -6.46 3.95
C HIS A 67 34.61 -5.72 4.97
N PHE A 68 34.04 -4.74 5.67
CA PHE A 68 34.60 -4.26 6.93
C PHE A 68 33.94 -5.02 8.08
N ALA A 69 34.58 -6.09 8.52
CA ALA A 69 34.28 -6.73 9.80
C ALA A 69 34.83 -5.84 10.93
N ARG A 70 33.96 -5.32 11.79
CA ARG A 70 34.36 -4.74 13.07
C ARG A 70 34.57 -5.88 14.09
N PRO A 71 35.75 -5.99 14.73
CA PRO A 71 35.98 -7.01 15.74
C PRO A 71 35.26 -6.70 17.06
N PHE A 72 35.02 -7.81 17.75
CA PHE A 72 34.33 -8.04 19.00
C PHE A 72 34.76 -7.09 20.13
N GLY A 73 33.80 -6.37 20.71
CA GLY A 73 33.97 -5.60 21.94
C GLY A 73 33.60 -6.46 23.14
N GLU A 74 34.64 -6.83 23.88
CA GLU A 74 34.68 -7.47 25.18
C GLU A 74 33.68 -6.86 26.18
N ALA A 75 32.73 -7.68 26.66
CA ALA A 75 31.89 -7.37 27.81
C ALA A 75 32.14 -8.46 28.86
N SER A 76 33.04 -8.18 29.79
CA SER A 76 33.25 -9.00 30.98
C SER A 76 32.00 -8.94 31.85
N ALA A 77 31.44 -10.12 32.16
CA ALA A 77 30.47 -10.29 33.22
C ALA A 77 31.21 -10.37 34.58
N SER A 78 30.68 -9.67 35.59
CA SER A 78 30.97 -9.96 37.00
C SER A 78 29.63 -10.24 37.68
N TRP A 79 29.58 -11.42 38.30
CA TRP A 79 28.45 -11.95 39.09
C TRP A 79 28.42 -11.34 40.49
#